data_AF-A0A1Y3QFF5-F1
#
_entry.id   AF-A0A1Y3QFF5-F1
#
_cell.length_a   1.000
_cell.length_b   1.000
_cell.length_c   1.000
_cell.angle_alpha   90.00
_cell.angle_beta   90.00
_cell.angle_gamma   90.00
#
_symmetry.space_group_name_H-M   'P 1'
#
loop_
_entity.id
_entity.type
_entity.pdbx_description
1 polymer ?
#
loop_
_entity_poly.entity_id
_entity_poly.type
_entity_poly.pdbx_seq_one_letter_code
_entity_poly.pdbx_strand_id
1 'polypeptide(L)'
;MLASTEPPGEGVSQEPRLPGHIARLELPTPYPVGPVNAYVVFGRCLTLIDTGPNTDEGEAALLDGLQALGVAPEKVQQVVITHPHVDHHGGLDRFLRHNPRARVLAHMGAAPFFGGSPEPRLGFYRQWLREAGLPAPLIPAVLEGLRRLGELEPKAKPQRWLQDGDLIVMGDGTWRVLHTPGHSGSQICLYHESSRVMFTADHILPQVSSNAIVEPAPGPGAGRPRTLVQYLDALRRVAALPIELALPGHGPPFADVQALVHERLAMHAQRLEQLLGRLATGPATVFELARVLFPHADHGQQLVLALSEVQGHLDVLEAAEQVRPDSDALAGTGAGDPAAGALVYRAVDAARRAHGMSGGGG
;
A
#
# COMPACT_ATOMS: atom_id res chain seq x y z
N MET A 1 -8.07 6.82 10.19
CA MET A 1 -7.24 7.81 10.90
C MET A 1 -7.43 7.63 12.39
N LEU A 2 -6.38 7.28 13.13
CA LEU A 2 -6.34 7.47 14.57
C LEU A 2 -4.93 7.88 14.98
N ALA A 3 -4.67 9.17 14.85
CA ALA A 3 -3.71 9.87 15.67
C ALA A 3 -4.40 11.17 16.09
N SER A 4 -4.88 11.21 17.34
CA SER A 4 -5.26 12.47 17.98
C SER A 4 -4.00 13.08 18.57
N THR A 5 -3.44 14.05 17.86
CA THR A 5 -2.51 15.05 18.41
C THR A 5 -2.90 16.39 17.81
N GLU A 6 -3.20 17.37 18.65
CA GLU A 6 -3.44 18.75 18.23
C GLU A 6 -2.28 19.27 17.36
N PRO A 7 -2.54 20.11 16.34
CA PRO A 7 -1.49 20.58 15.45
C PRO A 7 -0.53 21.49 16.22
N PRO A 8 0.80 21.24 16.16
CA PRO A 8 1.78 22.23 16.58
C PRO A 8 1.67 23.45 15.64
N GLY A 9 1.80 24.64 16.24
CA GLY A 9 1.51 25.93 15.62
C GLY A 9 2.19 26.19 14.27
N GLU A 10 1.53 27.03 13.48
CA GLU A 10 1.90 27.48 12.13
C GLU A 10 3.32 28.07 12.05
N GLY A 11 4.30 27.21 11.85
CA GLY A 11 5.47 27.53 11.04
C GLY A 11 5.17 27.05 9.64
N VAL A 12 4.78 27.95 8.72
CA VAL A 12 4.57 27.58 7.31
C VAL A 12 5.94 27.26 6.71
N SER A 13 6.38 26.00 6.87
CA SER A 13 7.41 25.44 6.00
C SER A 13 6.87 25.52 4.57
N GLN A 14 7.51 26.33 3.73
CA GLN A 14 7.08 26.45 2.34
C GLN A 14 7.27 25.10 1.65
N GLU A 15 6.22 24.60 0.98
CA GLU A 15 6.33 23.38 0.18
C GLU A 15 7.50 23.51 -0.81
N PRO A 16 8.31 22.45 -0.99
CA PRO A 16 9.36 22.44 -1.99
C PRO A 16 8.81 22.76 -3.39
N ARG A 17 9.50 23.64 -4.11
CA ARG A 17 9.13 23.99 -5.47
C ARG A 17 9.35 22.79 -6.40
N LEU A 18 8.31 22.43 -7.16
CA LEU A 18 8.40 21.41 -8.19
C LEU A 18 9.32 21.83 -9.35
N PRO A 19 10.03 20.88 -10.01
CA PRO A 19 10.70 21.14 -11.26
C PRO A 19 9.73 21.70 -12.30
N GLY A 20 10.16 22.65 -13.14
CA GLY A 20 9.27 23.34 -14.09
C GLY A 20 8.61 22.47 -15.16
N HIS A 21 9.03 21.20 -15.28
CA HIS A 21 8.44 20.20 -16.17
C HIS A 21 7.54 19.19 -15.43
N ILE A 22 7.21 19.44 -14.16
CA ILE A 22 6.31 18.60 -13.35
C ILE A 22 5.24 19.50 -12.73
N ALA A 23 3.98 19.12 -12.89
CA ALA A 23 2.86 19.71 -12.17
C ALA A 23 2.17 18.65 -11.30
N ARG A 24 1.66 19.09 -10.15
CA ARG A 24 0.83 18.30 -9.23
C ARG A 24 -0.63 18.73 -9.40
N LEU A 25 -1.51 17.76 -9.55
CA LEU A 25 -2.96 17.94 -9.56
C LEU A 25 -3.50 17.24 -8.31
N GLU A 26 -4.06 18.00 -7.39
CA GLU A 26 -4.69 17.45 -6.18
C GLU A 26 -6.16 17.13 -6.47
N LEU A 27 -6.51 15.84 -6.39
CA LEU A 27 -7.82 15.32 -6.77
C LEU A 27 -8.62 14.92 -5.51
N PRO A 28 -9.88 15.34 -5.38
CA PRO A 28 -10.69 14.99 -4.22
C PRO A 28 -10.98 13.49 -4.20
N THR A 29 -10.90 12.86 -3.03
CA THR A 29 -11.31 11.47 -2.82
C THR A 29 -12.43 11.36 -1.80
N PRO A 30 -13.30 10.34 -1.89
CA PRO A 30 -14.27 10.04 -0.84
C PRO A 30 -13.65 9.27 0.35
N TYR A 31 -12.32 9.11 0.39
CA TYR A 31 -11.64 8.22 1.34
C TYR A 31 -11.00 9.00 2.49
N PRO A 32 -10.85 8.39 3.69
CA PRO A 32 -10.34 9.09 4.86
C PRO A 32 -8.90 9.61 4.77
N VAL A 33 -8.10 9.15 3.80
CA VAL A 33 -6.72 9.60 3.60
C VAL A 33 -6.65 11.04 3.07
N GLY A 34 -7.76 11.55 2.52
CA GLY A 34 -7.84 12.89 1.92
C GLY A 34 -7.59 12.87 0.41
N PRO A 35 -7.28 14.03 -0.19
CA PRO A 35 -7.09 14.12 -1.62
C PRO A 35 -5.84 13.34 -2.08
N VAL A 36 -5.88 12.86 -3.31
CA VAL A 36 -4.79 12.13 -3.99
C VAL A 36 -4.11 13.04 -5.00
N ASN A 37 -2.79 12.95 -5.11
CA ASN A 37 -1.99 13.68 -6.08
C ASN A 37 -1.86 12.86 -7.36
N ALA A 38 -2.36 13.38 -8.47
CA ALA A 38 -1.90 13.00 -9.80
C ALA A 38 -0.77 13.95 -10.25
N TYR A 39 0.10 13.47 -11.13
CA TYR A 39 1.20 14.29 -11.64
C TYR A 39 1.25 14.34 -13.16
N VAL A 40 1.58 15.51 -13.70
CA VAL A 40 1.79 15.72 -15.13
C VAL A 40 3.27 16.00 -15.36
N VAL A 41 3.92 15.16 -16.18
CA VAL A 41 5.32 15.33 -16.58
C VAL A 41 5.37 15.81 -18.03
N PHE A 42 5.82 17.05 -18.21
CA PHE A 42 5.92 17.73 -19.50
C PHE A 42 7.20 17.37 -20.25
N GLY A 43 7.11 17.37 -21.58
CA GLY A 43 8.24 17.12 -22.49
C GLY A 43 7.79 16.30 -23.70
N ARG A 44 8.75 15.65 -24.36
CA ARG A 44 8.49 14.81 -25.55
C ARG A 44 7.47 13.71 -25.32
N CYS A 45 7.45 13.09 -24.14
CA CYS A 45 6.44 12.12 -23.73
C CYS A 45 5.57 12.68 -22.60
N LEU A 46 4.53 13.44 -22.96
CA LEU A 46 3.59 13.99 -21.99
C LEU A 46 2.91 12.85 -21.22
N THR A 47 3.20 12.78 -19.92
CA THR A 47 2.82 11.65 -19.06
C THR A 47 1.93 12.12 -17.93
N LEU A 48 0.83 11.41 -17.73
CA LEU A 48 0.01 11.49 -16.53
C LEU A 48 0.40 10.33 -15.60
N ILE A 49 0.65 10.61 -14.33
CA ILE A 49 0.89 9.61 -13.29
C ILE A 49 -0.34 9.59 -12.39
N ASP A 50 -0.98 8.42 -12.31
CA ASP A 50 -2.26 8.18 -11.67
C ASP A 50 -3.43 9.03 -12.22
N THR A 51 -4.65 8.60 -11.93
CA THR A 51 -5.90 9.09 -12.56
C THR A 51 -6.97 9.49 -11.57
N GLY A 52 -6.71 9.37 -10.27
CA GLY A 52 -7.69 9.69 -9.25
C GLY A 52 -8.75 8.60 -9.05
N PRO A 53 -9.76 8.88 -8.19
CA PRO A 53 -10.86 7.98 -7.92
C PRO A 53 -11.88 7.93 -9.05
N ASN A 54 -12.68 6.84 -9.08
CA ASN A 54 -13.80 6.68 -10.00
C ASN A 54 -15.04 7.50 -9.55
N THR A 55 -14.91 8.82 -9.50
CA THR A 55 -15.98 9.76 -9.10
C THR A 55 -16.14 10.87 -10.13
N ASP A 56 -17.31 11.52 -10.13
CA ASP A 56 -17.57 12.66 -11.02
C ASP A 56 -16.70 13.87 -10.60
N GLU A 57 -16.53 14.09 -9.30
CA GLU A 57 -15.70 15.16 -8.75
C GLU A 57 -14.20 14.94 -9.05
N GLY A 58 -13.73 13.69 -8.98
CA GLY A 58 -12.34 13.35 -9.31
C GLY A 58 -12.03 13.52 -10.80
N GLU A 59 -12.96 13.13 -11.68
CA GLU A 59 -12.85 13.36 -13.12
C GLU A 59 -12.84 14.85 -13.45
N ALA A 60 -13.77 15.64 -12.88
CA ALA A 60 -13.82 17.08 -13.08
C ALA A 60 -12.51 17.77 -12.65
N ALA A 61 -12.03 17.47 -11.43
CA ALA A 61 -10.79 18.04 -10.92
C ALA A 61 -9.57 17.70 -11.79
N LEU A 62 -9.48 16.47 -12.31
CA LEU A 62 -8.39 16.06 -13.19
C LEU A 62 -8.44 16.84 -14.52
N LEU A 63 -9.62 16.95 -15.14
CA LEU A 63 -9.79 17.63 -16.42
C LEU A 63 -9.57 19.15 -16.29
N ASP A 64 -10.12 19.78 -15.25
CA ASP A 64 -9.93 21.20 -14.95
C ASP A 64 -8.45 21.50 -14.65
N GLY A 65 -7.78 20.60 -13.91
CA GLY A 65 -6.35 20.68 -13.64
C GLY A 65 -5.50 20.62 -14.92
N LEU A 66 -5.79 19.67 -15.82
CA LEU A 66 -5.14 19.60 -17.13
C LEU A 66 -5.40 20.86 -17.97
N GLN A 67 -6.64 21.36 -17.98
CA GLN A 67 -7.00 22.58 -18.69
C GLN A 67 -6.24 23.80 -18.15
N ALA A 68 -6.12 23.96 -16.84
CA ALA A 68 -5.38 25.04 -16.20
C ALA A 68 -3.88 25.00 -16.55
N LEU A 69 -3.35 23.81 -16.80
CA LEU A 69 -1.98 23.59 -17.29
C LEU A 69 -1.84 23.79 -18.82
N GLY A 70 -2.92 24.13 -19.53
CA GLY A 70 -2.95 24.26 -20.99
C GLY A 70 -2.83 22.92 -21.71
N VAL A 71 -3.14 21.81 -21.05
CA VAL A 71 -3.06 20.45 -21.58
C VAL A 71 -4.44 19.95 -21.94
N ALA A 72 -4.68 19.67 -23.23
CA ALA A 72 -5.85 18.91 -23.65
C ALA A 72 -5.65 17.40 -23.32
N PRO A 73 -6.64 16.68 -22.77
CA PRO A 73 -6.52 15.27 -22.41
C PRO A 73 -5.99 14.39 -23.55
N GLU A 74 -6.38 14.67 -24.80
CA GLU A 74 -5.98 13.94 -26.01
C GLU A 74 -4.49 14.05 -26.33
N LYS A 75 -3.78 15.01 -25.72
CA LYS A 75 -2.34 15.21 -25.89
C LYS A 75 -1.52 14.34 -24.96
N VAL A 76 -2.11 13.81 -23.88
CA VAL A 76 -1.43 12.87 -22.97
C VAL A 76 -1.06 11.62 -23.76
N GLN A 77 0.23 11.30 -23.83
CA GLN A 77 0.71 10.17 -24.62
C GLN A 77 0.65 8.87 -23.83
N GLN A 78 0.87 8.96 -22.51
CA GLN A 78 0.81 7.80 -21.63
C GLN A 78 0.29 8.14 -20.24
N VAL A 79 -0.30 7.12 -19.61
CA VAL A 79 -0.70 7.11 -18.22
C VAL A 79 0.12 6.05 -17.50
N VAL A 80 0.80 6.41 -16.43
CA VAL A 80 1.52 5.47 -15.56
C VAL A 80 0.71 5.31 -14.28
N ILE A 81 0.25 4.10 -14.00
CA ILE A 81 -0.43 3.76 -12.76
C ILE A 81 0.60 3.22 -11.77
N THR A 82 0.71 3.88 -10.61
CA THR A 82 1.68 3.53 -9.57
C THR A 82 1.29 2.25 -8.84
N HIS A 83 0.00 2.07 -8.57
CA HIS A 83 -0.57 0.87 -7.96
C HIS A 83 -2.11 0.85 -8.13
N PRO A 84 -2.78 -0.29 -7.89
CA PRO A 84 -4.19 -0.48 -8.21
C PRO A 84 -5.13 -0.20 -7.03
N HIS A 85 -4.84 0.80 -6.19
CA HIS A 85 -5.84 1.30 -5.26
C HIS A 85 -6.74 2.31 -5.96
N VAL A 86 -8.02 2.27 -5.61
CA VAL A 86 -9.12 2.88 -6.36
C VAL A 86 -9.01 4.40 -6.48
N ASP A 87 -8.31 5.07 -5.59
CA ASP A 87 -7.94 6.48 -5.65
C ASP A 87 -6.80 6.80 -6.60
N HIS A 88 -5.97 5.83 -6.99
CA HIS A 88 -4.90 6.04 -7.97
C HIS A 88 -5.36 5.66 -9.39
N HIS A 89 -6.00 4.50 -9.55
CA HIS A 89 -6.34 3.97 -10.87
C HIS A 89 -7.84 3.96 -11.21
N GLY A 90 -8.73 4.27 -10.26
CA GLY A 90 -10.18 4.13 -10.46
C GLY A 90 -10.72 5.05 -11.56
N GLY A 91 -10.14 6.24 -11.70
CA GLY A 91 -10.47 7.21 -12.74
C GLY A 91 -10.00 6.84 -14.15
N LEU A 92 -9.24 5.75 -14.33
CA LEU A 92 -8.59 5.43 -15.60
C LEU A 92 -9.58 5.26 -16.75
N ASP A 93 -10.64 4.47 -16.57
CA ASP A 93 -11.66 4.28 -17.62
C ASP A 93 -12.34 5.60 -17.99
N ARG A 94 -12.52 6.50 -17.01
CA ARG A 94 -13.10 7.84 -17.22
C ARG A 94 -12.17 8.69 -18.08
N PHE A 95 -10.89 8.75 -17.72
CA PHE A 95 -9.87 9.45 -18.48
C PHE A 95 -9.76 8.94 -19.93
N LEU A 96 -9.79 7.62 -20.13
CA LEU A 96 -9.67 7.01 -21.46
C LEU A 96 -10.88 7.27 -22.38
N ARG A 97 -12.03 7.72 -21.86
CA ARG A 97 -13.12 8.23 -22.71
C ARG A 97 -12.71 9.49 -23.48
N HIS A 98 -11.92 10.35 -22.83
CA HIS A 98 -11.40 11.58 -23.43
C HIS A 98 -10.16 11.30 -24.28
N ASN A 99 -9.36 10.29 -23.92
CA ASN A 99 -8.18 9.91 -24.69
C ASN A 99 -7.99 8.38 -24.78
N PRO A 100 -8.65 7.71 -25.74
CA PRO A 100 -8.53 6.26 -25.93
C PRO A 100 -7.17 5.83 -26.52
N ARG A 101 -6.32 6.79 -26.91
CA ARG A 101 -4.99 6.52 -27.51
C ARG A 101 -3.86 6.59 -26.49
N ALA A 102 -4.11 7.09 -25.28
CA ALA A 102 -3.10 7.12 -24.23
C ALA A 102 -2.64 5.69 -23.90
N ARG A 103 -1.32 5.47 -23.90
CA ARG A 103 -0.74 4.19 -23.51
C ARG A 103 -0.75 4.07 -22.00
N VAL A 104 -1.34 3.02 -21.46
CA VAL A 104 -1.37 2.71 -20.03
C VAL A 104 -0.23 1.77 -19.67
N LEU A 105 0.53 2.17 -18.66
CA LEU A 105 1.63 1.45 -18.05
C LEU A 105 1.26 1.14 -16.59
N ALA A 106 1.47 -0.09 -16.15
CA ALA A 106 1.29 -0.49 -14.75
C ALA A 106 2.25 -1.64 -14.42
N HIS A 107 2.56 -1.86 -13.16
CA HIS A 107 3.37 -3.03 -12.76
C HIS A 107 2.65 -4.35 -13.05
N MET A 108 3.37 -5.39 -13.49
CA MET A 108 2.77 -6.70 -13.82
C MET A 108 1.93 -7.29 -12.67
N GLY A 109 2.35 -7.08 -11.43
CA GLY A 109 1.61 -7.54 -10.25
C GLY A 109 0.21 -6.92 -10.09
N ALA A 110 -0.07 -5.80 -10.76
CA ALA A 110 -1.38 -5.14 -10.73
C ALA A 110 -2.39 -5.81 -11.68
N ALA A 111 -1.97 -6.77 -12.51
CA ALA A 111 -2.83 -7.42 -13.51
C ALA A 111 -4.18 -7.93 -12.99
N PRO A 112 -4.29 -8.51 -11.78
CA PRO A 112 -5.59 -8.94 -11.25
C PRO A 112 -6.60 -7.79 -11.10
N PHE A 113 -6.14 -6.55 -10.90
CA PHE A 113 -6.96 -5.37 -10.62
C PHE A 113 -7.36 -4.61 -11.90
N PHE A 114 -7.12 -5.20 -13.08
CA PHE A 114 -7.57 -4.68 -14.36
C PHE A 114 -8.49 -5.69 -15.05
N GLY A 115 -9.65 -5.24 -15.52
CA GLY A 115 -10.54 -6.07 -16.34
C GLY A 115 -11.74 -6.71 -15.63
N GLY A 116 -12.03 -6.33 -14.38
CA GLY A 116 -13.42 -6.24 -13.91
C GLY A 116 -14.05 -7.45 -13.21
N SER A 117 -13.31 -8.26 -12.46
CA SER A 117 -13.89 -9.25 -11.55
C SER A 117 -13.09 -9.35 -10.24
N PRO A 118 -13.65 -8.91 -9.10
CA PRO A 118 -13.01 -9.08 -7.79
C PRO A 118 -13.13 -10.50 -7.23
N GLU A 119 -14.01 -11.34 -7.78
CA GLU A 119 -14.34 -12.67 -7.26
C GLU A 119 -13.12 -13.57 -6.99
N PRO A 120 -12.10 -13.65 -7.87
CA PRO A 120 -10.91 -14.44 -7.60
C PRO A 120 -10.16 -13.98 -6.34
N ARG A 121 -10.16 -12.66 -6.05
CA ARG A 121 -9.53 -12.08 -4.86
C ARG A 121 -10.39 -12.28 -3.60
N LEU A 122 -11.71 -12.27 -3.73
CA LEU A 122 -12.62 -12.46 -2.58
C LEU A 122 -12.47 -13.84 -1.92
N GLY A 123 -12.08 -14.87 -2.68
CA GLY A 123 -11.74 -16.18 -2.14
C GLY A 123 -10.53 -16.12 -1.18
N PHE A 124 -9.46 -15.43 -1.61
CA PHE A 124 -8.28 -15.19 -0.79
C PHE A 124 -8.63 -14.41 0.49
N TYR A 125 -9.35 -13.30 0.36
CA TYR A 125 -9.75 -12.50 1.52
C TYR A 125 -10.60 -13.30 2.50
N ARG A 126 -11.52 -14.13 2.02
CA ARG A 126 -12.34 -14.98 2.90
C ARG A 126 -11.48 -15.92 3.73
N GLN A 127 -10.48 -16.56 3.10
CA GLN A 127 -9.56 -17.45 3.81
C GLN A 127 -8.73 -16.66 4.82
N TRP A 128 -8.08 -15.58 4.39
CA TRP A 128 -7.26 -14.75 5.27
C TRP A 128 -8.05 -14.19 6.47
N LEU A 129 -9.29 -13.71 6.27
CA LEU A 129 -10.12 -13.20 7.37
C LEU A 129 -10.46 -14.29 8.40
N ARG A 130 -10.66 -15.55 7.96
CA ARG A 130 -10.83 -16.69 8.87
C ARG A 130 -9.55 -17.00 9.64
N GLU A 131 -8.42 -17.07 8.94
CA GLU A 131 -7.10 -17.30 9.54
C GLU A 131 -6.73 -16.17 10.51
N ALA A 132 -7.15 -14.93 10.24
CA ALA A 132 -6.97 -13.79 11.13
C ALA A 132 -7.82 -13.89 12.42
N GLY A 133 -8.77 -14.83 12.49
CA GLY A 133 -9.68 -14.98 13.63
C GLY A 133 -10.84 -13.99 13.63
N LEU A 134 -11.20 -13.41 12.47
CA LEU A 134 -12.36 -12.53 12.39
C LEU A 134 -13.65 -13.36 12.64
N PRO A 135 -14.55 -12.93 13.55
CA PRO A 135 -15.79 -13.64 13.81
C PRO A 135 -16.60 -13.88 12.54
N ALA A 136 -17.05 -15.12 12.33
CA ALA A 136 -17.75 -15.54 11.11
C ALA A 136 -18.91 -14.62 10.67
N PRO A 137 -19.73 -14.04 11.58
CA PRO A 137 -20.79 -13.10 11.20
C PRO A 137 -20.30 -11.79 10.57
N LEU A 138 -19.05 -11.37 10.81
CA LEU A 138 -18.50 -10.12 10.29
C LEU A 138 -17.88 -10.28 8.89
N ILE A 139 -17.45 -11.50 8.53
CA ILE A 139 -16.78 -11.78 7.26
C ILE A 139 -17.61 -11.33 6.03
N PRO A 140 -18.93 -11.63 5.92
CA PRO A 140 -19.71 -11.21 4.75
C PRO A 140 -19.70 -9.69 4.52
N ALA A 141 -19.81 -8.89 5.58
CA ALA A 141 -19.82 -7.43 5.47
C ALA A 141 -18.46 -6.88 5.00
N VAL A 142 -17.35 -7.46 5.47
CA VAL A 142 -16.00 -7.10 5.01
C VAL A 142 -15.80 -7.45 3.53
N LEU A 143 -16.17 -8.67 3.13
CA LEU A 143 -16.07 -9.10 1.74
C LEU A 143 -16.94 -8.27 0.80
N GLU A 144 -18.11 -7.87 1.26
CA GLU A 144 -19.01 -6.98 0.54
C GLU A 144 -18.39 -5.59 0.31
N GLY A 145 -17.68 -5.04 1.31
CA GLY A 145 -16.91 -3.80 1.15
C GLY A 145 -15.79 -3.94 0.12
N LEU A 146 -15.03 -5.04 0.17
CA LEU A 146 -13.96 -5.34 -0.79
C LEU A 146 -14.51 -5.57 -2.21
N ARG A 147 -15.69 -6.18 -2.35
CA ARG A 147 -16.38 -6.35 -3.62
C ARG A 147 -16.74 -4.99 -4.22
N ARG A 148 -17.35 -4.09 -3.43
CA ARG A 148 -17.70 -2.74 -3.90
C ARG A 148 -16.48 -1.93 -4.33
N LEU A 149 -15.36 -2.05 -3.64
CA LEU A 149 -14.10 -1.47 -4.09
C LEU A 149 -13.66 -2.04 -5.44
N GLY A 150 -13.70 -3.36 -5.58
CA GLY A 150 -13.34 -4.03 -6.83
C GLY A 150 -14.24 -3.67 -8.02
N GLU A 151 -15.48 -3.27 -7.78
CA GLU A 151 -16.40 -2.78 -8.82
C GLU A 151 -16.06 -1.37 -9.32
N LEU A 152 -15.27 -0.60 -8.56
CA LEU A 152 -14.78 0.72 -8.95
C LEU A 152 -13.50 0.65 -9.79
N GLU A 153 -12.84 -0.51 -9.84
CA GLU A 153 -11.61 -0.72 -10.61
C GLU A 153 -11.85 -0.59 -12.12
N PRO A 154 -10.86 -0.09 -12.88
CA PRO A 154 -10.98 0.07 -14.32
C PRO A 154 -11.01 -1.27 -15.07
N LYS A 155 -11.73 -1.26 -16.19
CA LYS A 155 -11.79 -2.37 -17.15
C LYS A 155 -10.70 -2.28 -18.20
N ALA A 156 -10.15 -1.09 -18.43
CA ALA A 156 -9.03 -0.89 -19.33
C ALA A 156 -7.84 -1.79 -18.95
N LYS A 157 -7.12 -2.28 -19.95
CA LYS A 157 -5.94 -3.12 -19.75
C LYS A 157 -4.67 -2.33 -20.10
N PRO A 158 -3.66 -2.32 -19.21
CA PRO A 158 -2.35 -1.78 -19.53
C PRO A 158 -1.77 -2.40 -20.80
N GLN A 159 -1.24 -1.56 -21.70
CA GLN A 159 -0.54 -2.01 -22.91
C GLN A 159 0.93 -2.31 -22.64
N ARG A 160 1.45 -1.92 -21.46
CA ARG A 160 2.77 -2.33 -21.00
C ARG A 160 2.74 -2.64 -19.51
N TRP A 161 3.22 -3.84 -19.20
CA TRP A 161 3.51 -4.26 -17.85
C TRP A 161 4.95 -3.92 -17.51
N LEU A 162 5.13 -3.16 -16.43
CA LEU A 162 6.41 -2.74 -15.88
C LEU A 162 6.94 -3.76 -14.87
N GLN A 163 8.26 -3.78 -14.70
CA GLN A 163 8.99 -4.56 -13.71
C GLN A 163 10.02 -3.69 -12.98
N ASP A 164 10.59 -4.20 -11.89
CA ASP A 164 11.68 -3.52 -11.17
C ASP A 164 12.87 -3.26 -12.10
N GLY A 165 13.42 -2.05 -12.05
CA GLY A 165 14.57 -1.64 -12.86
C GLY A 165 14.26 -1.24 -14.30
N ASP A 166 13.01 -1.37 -14.77
CA ASP A 166 12.61 -0.89 -16.08
C ASP A 166 12.92 0.60 -16.24
N LEU A 167 13.38 0.99 -17.43
CA LEU A 167 13.52 2.39 -17.80
C LEU A 167 12.33 2.83 -18.65
N ILE A 168 11.73 3.96 -18.28
CA ILE A 168 10.60 4.56 -19.01
C ILE A 168 10.91 6.02 -19.35
N VAL A 169 10.45 6.48 -20.51
CA VAL A 169 10.57 7.90 -20.87
C VAL A 169 9.35 8.62 -20.33
N MET A 170 9.53 9.66 -19.52
CA MET A 170 8.48 10.59 -19.09
C MET A 170 8.99 12.02 -19.26
N GLY A 171 8.19 12.87 -19.91
CA GLY A 171 8.66 14.17 -20.36
C GLY A 171 9.85 14.03 -21.31
N ASP A 172 10.97 14.65 -20.97
CA ASP A 172 12.23 14.54 -21.70
C ASP A 172 13.24 13.57 -21.07
N GLY A 173 12.98 13.11 -19.85
CA GLY A 173 13.88 12.28 -19.05
C GLY A 173 13.60 10.78 -19.14
N THR A 174 14.58 10.00 -18.72
CA THR A 174 14.46 8.55 -18.52
C THR A 174 14.37 8.28 -17.02
N TRP A 175 13.27 7.65 -16.61
CA TRP A 175 12.95 7.36 -15.22
C TRP A 175 13.08 5.87 -14.97
N ARG A 176 13.71 5.51 -13.86
CA ARG A 176 13.78 4.14 -13.39
C ARG A 176 12.52 3.79 -12.59
N VAL A 177 11.94 2.65 -12.92
CA VAL A 177 10.88 2.01 -12.14
C VAL A 177 11.53 1.27 -10.98
N LEU A 178 11.08 1.54 -9.76
CA LEU A 178 11.43 0.75 -8.58
C LEU A 178 10.18 0.03 -8.10
N HIS A 179 10.21 -1.29 -8.10
CA HIS A 179 9.16 -2.08 -7.46
C HIS A 179 9.36 -1.99 -5.94
N THR A 180 8.38 -1.38 -5.27
CA THR A 180 8.39 -1.12 -3.83
C THR A 180 7.16 -1.76 -3.19
N PRO A 181 7.08 -3.11 -3.18
CA PRO A 181 5.94 -3.83 -2.66
C PRO A 181 5.76 -3.60 -1.16
N GLY A 182 4.52 -3.75 -0.69
CA GLY A 182 4.19 -3.68 0.72
C GLY A 182 2.86 -2.98 0.93
N HIS A 183 2.78 -1.70 0.55
CA HIS A 183 1.52 -0.96 0.56
C HIS A 183 0.48 -1.59 -0.38
N SER A 184 0.91 -1.83 -1.62
CA SER A 184 0.33 -2.81 -2.53
C SER A 184 1.42 -3.77 -2.98
N GLY A 185 1.06 -5.01 -3.32
CA GLY A 185 2.01 -5.97 -3.89
C GLY A 185 2.60 -5.54 -5.24
N SER A 186 2.00 -4.55 -5.89
CA SER A 186 2.37 -4.06 -7.22
C SER A 186 2.83 -2.61 -7.26
N GLN A 187 3.01 -1.98 -6.11
CA GLN A 187 3.39 -0.57 -6.04
C GLN A 187 4.76 -0.29 -6.64
N ILE A 188 4.83 0.78 -7.44
CA ILE A 188 6.08 1.30 -8.00
C ILE A 188 6.34 2.74 -7.55
N CYS A 189 7.62 3.03 -7.29
CA CYS A 189 8.16 4.38 -7.29
C CYS A 189 8.84 4.67 -8.64
N LEU A 190 8.88 5.94 -9.05
CA LEU A 190 9.52 6.36 -10.29
C LEU A 190 10.63 7.35 -9.94
N TYR A 191 11.89 6.98 -10.21
CA TYR A 191 13.06 7.77 -9.84
C TYR A 191 13.75 8.34 -11.08
N HIS A 192 14.03 9.63 -11.06
CA HIS A 192 14.87 10.29 -12.05
C HIS A 192 16.26 10.54 -11.45
N GLU A 193 17.24 9.72 -11.82
CA GLU A 193 18.56 9.78 -11.19
C GLU A 193 19.25 11.14 -11.39
N SER A 194 19.08 11.75 -12.56
CA SER A 194 19.79 12.99 -12.92
C SER A 194 19.32 14.20 -12.11
N SER A 195 18.02 14.28 -11.78
CA SER A 195 17.46 15.36 -10.96
C SER A 195 17.19 14.94 -9.52
N ARG A 196 17.44 13.68 -9.15
CA ARG A 196 17.18 13.11 -7.82
C ARG A 196 15.74 13.31 -7.32
N VAL A 197 14.79 13.33 -8.26
CA VAL A 197 13.35 13.43 -7.97
C VAL A 197 12.74 12.04 -7.99
N MET A 198 11.87 11.75 -7.03
CA MET A 198 11.13 10.49 -6.97
C MET A 198 9.63 10.74 -6.82
N PHE A 199 8.82 10.12 -7.68
CA PHE A 199 7.40 9.89 -7.36
C PHE A 199 7.32 8.69 -6.42
N THR A 200 6.90 8.93 -5.17
CA THR A 200 6.86 7.90 -4.12
C THR A 200 5.50 7.23 -4.01
N ALA A 201 4.47 7.76 -4.69
CA ALA A 201 3.09 7.28 -4.56
C ALA A 201 2.76 7.09 -3.07
N ASP A 202 2.22 5.92 -2.71
CA ASP A 202 1.88 5.58 -1.34
C ASP A 202 2.96 4.74 -0.65
N HIS A 203 4.19 4.73 -1.18
CA HIS A 203 5.32 4.09 -0.50
C HIS A 203 5.81 4.91 0.69
N ILE A 204 5.92 6.23 0.49
CA ILE A 204 6.38 7.18 1.51
C ILE A 204 5.50 8.42 1.43
N LEU A 205 4.74 8.64 2.50
CA LEU A 205 3.83 9.77 2.67
C LEU A 205 4.31 10.65 3.84
N PRO A 206 4.34 11.99 3.68
CA PRO A 206 4.92 12.89 4.67
C PRO A 206 4.12 12.94 5.98
N GLN A 207 2.78 12.93 5.89
CA GLN A 207 1.90 13.21 7.03
C GLN A 207 1.32 11.95 7.67
N VAL A 208 1.18 10.87 6.91
CA VAL A 208 0.61 9.60 7.38
C VAL A 208 1.56 8.45 7.08
N SER A 209 1.46 7.35 7.83
CA SER A 209 2.18 6.12 7.52
C SER A 209 1.43 5.32 6.46
N SER A 210 2.16 4.76 5.50
CA SER A 210 1.59 3.82 4.53
C SER A 210 1.25 2.50 5.22
N ASN A 211 0.03 2.01 5.04
CA ASN A 211 -0.35 0.68 5.55
C ASN A 211 0.20 -0.41 4.63
N ALA A 212 0.74 -1.51 5.17
CA ALA A 212 1.18 -2.67 4.40
C ALA A 212 0.02 -3.66 4.18
N ILE A 213 -0.83 -3.38 3.18
CA ILE A 213 -2.14 -4.05 3.02
C ILE A 213 -1.98 -5.48 2.55
N VAL A 214 -2.62 -6.43 3.24
CA VAL A 214 -2.64 -7.84 2.83
C VAL A 214 -3.50 -7.99 1.58
N GLU A 215 -2.85 -8.21 0.45
CA GLU A 215 -3.47 -8.42 -0.86
C GLU A 215 -3.06 -9.79 -1.43
N PRO A 216 -3.88 -10.40 -2.30
CA PRO A 216 -3.51 -11.65 -2.96
C PRO A 216 -2.30 -11.45 -3.87
N ALA A 217 -1.38 -12.40 -3.85
CA ALA A 217 -0.32 -12.46 -4.85
C ALA A 217 -0.92 -12.74 -6.25
N PRO A 218 -0.29 -12.23 -7.33
CA PRO A 218 -0.78 -12.43 -8.70
C PRO A 218 -0.71 -13.90 -9.18
N GLY A 219 0.03 -14.78 -8.49
CA GLY A 219 0.23 -16.18 -8.87
C GLY A 219 -0.59 -17.16 -8.02
N PRO A 220 -1.30 -18.13 -8.62
CA PRO A 220 -1.93 -19.22 -7.88
C PRO A 220 -0.91 -19.98 -7.02
N GLY A 221 -1.26 -20.29 -5.78
CA GLY A 221 -0.42 -21.10 -4.89
C GLY A 221 0.77 -20.36 -4.25
N ALA A 222 0.94 -19.06 -4.49
CA ALA A 222 2.04 -18.27 -3.90
C ALA A 222 1.87 -17.98 -2.38
N GLY A 223 0.75 -18.42 -1.79
CA GLY A 223 0.44 -18.15 -0.38
C GLY A 223 0.09 -16.68 -0.11
N ARG A 224 -0.07 -16.34 1.17
CA ARG A 224 -0.28 -14.96 1.64
C ARG A 224 1.05 -14.19 1.63
N PRO A 225 1.14 -13.03 0.96
CA PRO A 225 2.34 -12.20 1.01
C PRO A 225 2.65 -11.71 2.43
N ARG A 226 3.95 -11.61 2.76
CA ARG A 226 4.45 -10.98 3.98
C ARG A 226 4.67 -9.48 3.74
N THR A 227 3.56 -8.74 3.68
CA THR A 227 3.51 -7.38 3.12
C THR A 227 4.34 -6.37 3.90
N LEU A 228 4.34 -6.41 5.23
CA LEU A 228 5.19 -5.50 6.01
C LEU A 228 6.67 -5.83 5.90
N VAL A 229 7.05 -7.11 5.81
CA VAL A 229 8.45 -7.50 5.56
C VAL A 229 8.92 -6.90 4.24
N GLN A 230 8.12 -7.06 3.18
CA GLN A 230 8.37 -6.45 1.87
C GLN A 230 8.45 -4.91 1.94
N TYR A 231 7.54 -4.28 2.67
CA TYR A 231 7.50 -2.82 2.85
C TYR A 231 8.77 -2.30 3.53
N LEU A 232 9.20 -2.91 4.63
CA LEU A 232 10.39 -2.49 5.38
C LEU A 232 11.67 -2.65 4.54
N ASP A 233 11.76 -3.70 3.72
CA ASP A 233 12.89 -3.88 2.81
C ASP A 233 12.87 -2.85 1.66
N ALA A 234 11.70 -2.55 1.11
CA ALA A 234 11.51 -1.50 0.12
C ALA A 234 11.85 -0.11 0.68
N LEU A 235 11.44 0.20 1.91
CA LEU A 235 11.77 1.45 2.60
C LEU A 235 13.30 1.63 2.73
N ARG A 236 14.01 0.58 3.15
CA ARG A 236 15.48 0.61 3.26
C ARG A 236 16.15 0.80 1.90
N ARG A 237 15.65 0.13 0.85
CA ARG A 237 16.13 0.30 -0.53
C ARG A 237 15.96 1.74 -1.02
N VAL A 238 14.80 2.36 -0.77
CA VAL A 238 14.51 3.73 -1.20
C VAL A 238 15.33 4.74 -0.39
N ALA A 239 15.48 4.56 0.92
CA ALA A 239 16.32 5.43 1.76
C ALA A 239 17.81 5.43 1.37
N ALA A 240 18.28 4.35 0.73
CA ALA A 240 19.66 4.26 0.25
C ALA A 240 19.94 5.10 -1.01
N LEU A 241 18.90 5.65 -1.65
CA LEU A 241 19.04 6.47 -2.86
C LEU A 241 19.23 7.95 -2.49
N PRO A 242 20.01 8.71 -3.30
CA PRO A 242 20.13 10.15 -3.12
C PRO A 242 18.89 10.83 -3.68
N ILE A 243 17.81 10.89 -2.90
CA ILE A 243 16.56 11.58 -3.26
C ILE A 243 16.60 12.97 -2.65
N GLU A 244 16.42 13.99 -3.47
CA GLU A 244 16.36 15.40 -3.04
C GLU A 244 14.93 15.92 -2.96
N LEU A 245 14.00 15.31 -3.72
CA LEU A 245 12.60 15.67 -3.73
C LEU A 245 11.72 14.44 -3.96
N ALA A 246 10.85 14.16 -3.00
CA ALA A 246 9.81 13.16 -3.08
C ALA A 246 8.45 13.80 -3.40
N LEU A 247 7.73 13.17 -4.31
CA LEU A 247 6.43 13.55 -4.83
C LEU A 247 5.42 12.45 -4.46
N PRO A 248 4.73 12.57 -3.32
CA PRO A 248 3.88 11.50 -2.77
C PRO A 248 2.51 11.42 -3.45
N GLY A 249 1.86 10.28 -3.27
CA GLY A 249 0.46 10.05 -3.65
C GLY A 249 -0.52 10.88 -2.81
N HIS A 250 -0.17 11.21 -1.57
CA HIS A 250 -0.96 12.08 -0.70
C HIS A 250 -0.08 13.09 0.04
N GLY A 251 -0.65 14.27 0.29
CA GLY A 251 0.04 15.36 1.00
C GLY A 251 1.08 16.10 0.15
N PRO A 252 1.84 17.02 0.75
CA PRO A 252 2.76 17.91 0.02
C PRO A 252 4.04 17.20 -0.43
N PRO A 253 4.72 17.70 -1.48
CA PRO A 253 6.11 17.35 -1.76
C PRO A 253 7.02 17.56 -0.54
N PHE A 254 8.07 16.75 -0.40
CA PHE A 254 9.01 16.85 0.72
C PHE A 254 10.42 16.42 0.32
N ALA A 255 11.45 16.91 1.02
CA ALA A 255 12.86 16.67 0.66
C ALA A 255 13.53 15.57 1.50
N ASP A 256 13.29 15.54 2.82
CA ASP A 256 14.03 14.68 3.74
C ASP A 256 13.47 13.25 3.82
N VAL A 257 13.62 12.51 2.71
CA VAL A 257 13.17 11.11 2.60
C VAL A 257 13.87 10.22 3.61
N GLN A 258 15.17 10.42 3.84
CA GLN A 258 15.92 9.58 4.75
C GLN A 258 15.43 9.75 6.19
N ALA A 259 15.29 10.98 6.70
CA ALA A 259 14.80 11.18 8.06
C ALA A 259 13.41 10.57 8.25
N LEU A 260 12.51 10.77 7.27
CA LEU A 260 11.17 10.22 7.31
C LEU A 260 11.18 8.69 7.35
N VAL A 261 12.00 8.03 6.52
CA VAL A 261 12.12 6.57 6.55
C VAL A 261 12.63 6.07 7.91
N HIS A 262 13.62 6.74 8.51
CA HIS A 262 14.10 6.37 9.85
C HIS A 262 13.00 6.49 10.91
N GLU A 263 12.18 7.54 10.85
CA GLU A 263 11.01 7.71 11.72
C GLU A 263 10.02 6.56 11.54
N ARG A 264 9.70 6.18 10.29
CA ARG A 264 8.78 5.07 10.00
C ARG A 264 9.33 3.72 10.48
N LEU A 265 10.62 3.46 10.31
CA LEU A 265 11.27 2.26 10.82
C LEU A 265 11.22 2.18 12.35
N ALA A 266 11.46 3.30 13.05
CA ALA A 266 11.36 3.37 14.50
C ALA A 266 9.92 3.16 15.00
N MET A 267 8.93 3.72 14.30
CA MET A 267 7.52 3.50 14.59
C MET A 267 7.14 2.01 14.50
N HIS A 268 7.57 1.31 13.43
CA HIS A 268 7.33 -0.12 13.30
C HIS A 268 8.06 -0.93 14.39
N ALA A 269 9.29 -0.57 14.75
CA ALA A 269 10.01 -1.21 15.85
C ALA A 269 9.24 -1.12 17.18
N GLN A 270 8.71 0.06 17.50
CA GLN A 270 7.86 0.25 18.69
C GLN A 270 6.60 -0.62 18.65
N ARG A 271 5.97 -0.77 17.48
CA ARG A 271 4.79 -1.64 17.33
C ARG A 271 5.12 -3.12 17.53
N LEU A 272 6.27 -3.59 17.04
CA LEU A 272 6.74 -4.96 17.27
C LEU A 272 6.90 -5.23 18.77
N GLU A 273 7.48 -4.30 19.52
CA GLU A 273 7.62 -4.39 20.98
C GLU A 273 6.25 -4.45 21.69
N GLN A 274 5.29 -3.61 21.28
CA GLN A 274 3.93 -3.63 21.83
C GLN A 274 3.25 -5.00 21.63
N LEU A 275 3.38 -5.59 20.45
CA LEU A 275 2.81 -6.90 20.13
C LEU A 275 3.48 -8.04 20.91
N LEU A 276 4.81 -8.01 21.04
CA LEU A 276 5.53 -8.98 21.87
C LEU A 276 5.11 -8.88 23.34
N GLY A 277 5.00 -7.67 23.87
CA GLY A 277 4.51 -7.42 25.22
C GLY A 277 3.11 -7.99 25.43
N ARG A 278 2.21 -7.80 24.46
CA ARG A 278 0.87 -8.37 24.49
C ARG A 278 0.87 -9.90 24.39
N LEU A 279 1.73 -10.50 23.56
CA LEU A 279 1.80 -11.96 23.42
C LEU A 279 2.48 -12.64 24.61
N ALA A 280 3.25 -11.91 25.42
CA ALA A 280 3.80 -12.42 26.67
C ALA A 280 2.73 -12.72 27.72
N THR A 281 1.54 -12.11 27.62
CA THR A 281 0.41 -12.38 28.52
C THR A 281 -0.43 -13.59 28.11
N GLY A 282 -0.16 -14.17 26.92
CA GLY A 282 -0.88 -15.32 26.40
C GLY A 282 -1.07 -15.26 24.88
N PRO A 283 -1.36 -16.42 24.26
CA PRO A 283 -1.59 -16.53 22.83
C PRO A 283 -2.79 -15.68 22.36
N ALA A 284 -2.76 -15.21 21.12
CA ALA A 284 -3.82 -14.40 20.53
C ALA A 284 -3.87 -14.52 19.01
N THR A 285 -5.04 -14.33 18.43
CA THR A 285 -5.27 -14.18 16.99
C THR A 285 -4.91 -12.78 16.48
N VAL A 286 -4.80 -12.62 15.16
CA VAL A 286 -4.62 -11.30 14.52
C VAL A 286 -5.76 -10.35 14.91
N PHE A 287 -7.00 -10.83 14.90
CA PHE A 287 -8.17 -10.03 15.24
C PHE A 287 -8.13 -9.54 16.70
N GLU A 288 -7.83 -10.41 17.66
CA GLU A 288 -7.73 -10.02 19.08
C GLU A 288 -6.63 -8.97 19.31
N LEU A 289 -5.49 -9.12 18.65
CA LEU A 289 -4.39 -8.15 18.71
C LEU A 289 -4.80 -6.82 18.04
N ALA A 290 -5.48 -6.86 16.90
CA ALA A 290 -5.98 -5.68 16.21
C ALA A 290 -7.00 -4.90 17.06
N ARG A 291 -7.88 -5.59 17.80
CA ARG A 291 -8.83 -4.94 18.72
C ARG A 291 -8.16 -4.21 19.89
N VAL A 292 -6.98 -4.65 20.32
CA VAL A 292 -6.20 -3.98 21.36
C VAL A 292 -5.48 -2.75 20.82
N LEU A 293 -4.82 -2.88 19.66
CA LEU A 293 -4.03 -1.79 19.08
C LEU A 293 -4.88 -0.73 18.38
N PHE A 294 -6.02 -1.12 17.81
CA PHE A 294 -6.89 -0.27 17.00
C PHE A 294 -8.36 -0.41 17.45
N PRO A 295 -8.73 0.01 18.67
CA PRO A 295 -10.06 -0.25 19.24
C PRO A 295 -11.22 0.38 18.46
N HIS A 296 -10.95 1.45 17.69
CA HIS A 296 -11.95 2.13 16.87
C HIS A 296 -11.99 1.64 15.41
N ALA A 297 -11.13 0.70 15.01
CA ALA A 297 -11.18 0.06 13.69
C ALA A 297 -12.11 -1.17 13.74
N ASP A 298 -13.42 -0.95 13.84
CA ASP A 298 -14.42 -1.99 14.12
C ASP A 298 -15.22 -2.45 12.89
N HIS A 299 -15.17 -1.73 11.77
CA HIS A 299 -15.89 -2.11 10.55
C HIS A 299 -15.22 -1.66 9.24
N GLY A 300 -15.72 -2.21 8.12
CA GLY A 300 -15.38 -1.78 6.77
C GLY A 300 -13.89 -1.85 6.45
N GLN A 301 -13.40 -0.87 5.70
CA GLN A 301 -11.99 -0.77 5.30
C GLN A 301 -11.06 -0.61 6.51
N GLN A 302 -11.45 0.16 7.53
CA GLN A 302 -10.59 0.40 8.69
C GLN A 302 -10.22 -0.90 9.42
N LEU A 303 -11.18 -1.83 9.53
CA LEU A 303 -10.94 -3.15 10.09
C LEU A 303 -9.93 -3.96 9.24
N VAL A 304 -10.07 -3.95 7.91
CA VAL A 304 -9.11 -4.62 7.00
C VAL A 304 -7.71 -4.04 7.12
N LEU A 305 -7.60 -2.72 7.22
CA LEU A 305 -6.33 -2.04 7.39
C LEU A 305 -5.68 -2.42 8.73
N ALA A 306 -6.43 -2.44 9.83
CA ALA A 306 -5.96 -2.85 11.15
C ALA A 306 -5.52 -4.32 11.20
N LEU A 307 -6.29 -5.22 10.58
CA LEU A 307 -5.91 -6.63 10.46
C LEU A 307 -4.63 -6.82 9.65
N SER A 308 -4.48 -6.07 8.55
CA SER A 308 -3.27 -6.12 7.70
C SER A 308 -2.04 -5.64 8.46
N GLU A 309 -2.17 -4.52 9.18
CA GLU A 309 -1.11 -3.95 10.01
C GLU A 309 -0.62 -4.99 11.04
N VAL A 310 -1.53 -5.59 11.82
CA VAL A 310 -1.15 -6.61 12.80
C VAL A 310 -0.56 -7.86 12.15
N GLN A 311 -1.17 -8.37 11.07
CA GLN A 311 -0.67 -9.53 10.35
C GLN A 311 0.76 -9.30 9.85
N GLY A 312 1.04 -8.13 9.28
CA GLY A 312 2.37 -7.78 8.80
C GLY A 312 3.41 -7.72 9.92
N HIS A 313 3.07 -7.17 11.08
CA HIS A 313 3.98 -7.16 12.23
C HIS A 313 4.23 -8.56 12.79
N LEU A 314 3.22 -9.44 12.82
CA LEU A 314 3.42 -10.84 13.18
C LEU A 314 4.32 -11.57 12.18
N ASP A 315 4.23 -11.27 10.88
CA ASP A 315 5.13 -11.84 9.87
C ASP A 315 6.59 -11.42 10.09
N VAL A 316 6.82 -10.17 10.50
CA VAL A 316 8.17 -9.67 10.86
C VAL A 316 8.70 -10.39 12.10
N LEU A 317 7.87 -10.55 13.14
CA LEU A 317 8.25 -11.28 14.35
C LEU A 317 8.48 -12.77 14.08
N GLU A 318 7.70 -13.39 13.20
CA GLU A 318 7.83 -14.79 12.80
C GLU A 318 9.13 -15.00 12.00
N ALA A 319 9.44 -14.10 11.06
CA ALA A 319 10.70 -14.12 10.33
C ALA A 319 11.93 -13.96 11.24
N ALA A 320 11.77 -13.30 12.39
CA ALA A 320 12.78 -13.18 13.43
C ALA A 320 12.73 -14.29 14.49
N GLU A 321 11.90 -15.33 14.30
CA GLU A 321 11.70 -16.47 15.23
C GLU A 321 11.28 -16.04 16.65
N GLN A 322 10.60 -14.90 16.76
CA GLN A 322 10.14 -14.36 18.05
C GLN A 322 8.71 -14.78 18.38
N VAL A 323 7.91 -15.07 17.36
CA VAL A 323 6.56 -15.63 17.48
C VAL A 323 6.41 -16.81 16.54
N ARG A 324 5.41 -17.66 16.81
CA ARG A 324 5.02 -18.76 15.93
C ARG A 324 3.52 -19.02 16.02
N PRO A 325 2.90 -19.60 14.99
CA PRO A 325 1.56 -20.19 15.11
C PRO A 325 1.56 -21.28 16.20
N ASP A 326 0.52 -21.27 17.04
CA ASP A 326 0.28 -22.26 18.07
C ASP A 326 -0.52 -23.42 17.47
N SER A 327 0.19 -24.49 17.09
CA SER A 327 -0.40 -25.71 16.53
C SER A 327 -1.39 -26.40 17.48
N ASP A 328 -1.22 -26.21 18.79
CA ASP A 328 -2.02 -26.88 19.81
C ASP A 328 -3.35 -26.16 20.06
N ALA A 329 -3.42 -24.86 19.74
CA ALA A 329 -4.65 -24.07 19.82
C ALA A 329 -5.64 -24.37 18.69
N LEU A 330 -5.15 -24.88 17.54
CA LEU A 330 -5.98 -25.34 16.42
C LEU A 330 -6.79 -26.62 16.74
N ALA A 331 -6.40 -27.38 17.77
CA ALA A 331 -6.98 -28.68 18.11
C ALA A 331 -8.22 -28.61 19.04
N GLY A 332 -8.56 -27.42 19.57
CA GLY A 332 -9.63 -27.24 20.56
C GLY A 332 -11.02 -26.90 20.00
N THR A 333 -11.15 -26.61 18.70
CA THR A 333 -12.40 -26.06 18.15
C THR A 333 -13.23 -27.15 17.48
N GLY A 334 -14.31 -27.59 18.15
CA GLY A 334 -15.25 -28.58 17.61
C GLY A 334 -15.96 -28.11 16.33
N ALA A 335 -16.48 -29.06 15.56
CA ALA A 335 -17.26 -28.78 14.35
C ALA A 335 -18.54 -27.99 14.72
N GLY A 336 -18.46 -26.66 14.57
CA GLY A 336 -19.50 -25.71 15.00
C GLY A 336 -18.96 -24.40 15.60
N ASP A 337 -17.65 -24.34 15.92
CA ASP A 337 -17.01 -23.15 16.47
C ASP A 337 -16.66 -22.13 15.37
N PRO A 338 -17.11 -20.85 15.47
CA PRO A 338 -16.68 -19.78 14.55
C PRO A 338 -15.17 -19.53 14.50
N ALA A 339 -14.38 -20.08 15.42
CA ALA A 339 -12.91 -20.03 15.42
C ALA A 339 -12.22 -21.16 14.63
N ALA A 340 -12.97 -22.10 14.03
CA ALA A 340 -12.39 -23.18 13.23
C ALA A 340 -11.57 -22.62 12.03
N GLY A 341 -10.24 -22.75 12.11
CA GLY A 341 -9.30 -22.29 11.08
C GLY A 341 -8.57 -20.97 11.40
N ALA A 342 -8.78 -20.37 12.57
CA ALA A 342 -8.03 -19.21 13.02
C ALA A 342 -6.59 -19.57 13.40
N LEU A 343 -5.62 -18.77 12.97
CA LEU A 343 -4.24 -18.87 13.41
C LEU A 343 -4.07 -18.10 14.71
N VAL A 344 -3.70 -18.84 15.76
CA VAL A 344 -3.36 -18.28 17.06
C VAL A 344 -1.84 -18.15 17.14
N TYR A 345 -1.33 -16.99 17.52
CA TYR A 345 0.10 -16.73 17.64
C TYR A 345 0.52 -16.70 19.10
N ARG A 346 1.73 -17.17 19.38
CA ARG A 346 2.37 -17.09 20.70
C ARG A 346 3.81 -16.61 20.60
N ALA A 347 4.29 -15.95 21.64
CA ALA A 347 5.71 -15.66 21.79
C ALA A 347 6.51 -16.96 21.96
N VAL A 348 7.72 -17.00 21.36
CA VAL A 348 8.69 -18.06 21.57
C VAL A 348 9.49 -17.76 22.84
N ASP A 349 9.49 -18.69 23.80
CA ASP A 349 10.24 -18.56 25.05
C ASP A 349 11.73 -18.31 24.78
N ALA A 350 12.28 -17.27 25.41
CA ALA A 350 13.69 -16.89 25.25
C ALA A 350 14.68 -18.03 25.60
N ALA A 351 14.29 -18.95 26.49
CA ALA A 351 15.09 -20.11 26.89
C ALA A 351 15.33 -21.13 25.74
N ARG A 352 14.42 -21.20 24.76
CA ARG A 352 14.59 -22.10 23.58
C ARG A 352 15.47 -21.49 22.49
N ARG A 353 15.60 -20.17 22.41
CA ARG A 353 16.49 -19.48 21.45
C ARG A 353 17.98 -19.79 21.70
N ALA A 354 18.38 -20.05 22.94
CA ALA A 354 19.77 -20.36 23.29
C ALA A 354 20.20 -21.81 22.97
N HIS A 355 19.27 -22.75 22.79
CA HIS A 355 19.59 -24.16 22.51
C HIS A 355 19.76 -24.48 21.00
N GLY A 356 19.48 -23.52 20.11
CA GLY A 356 19.65 -23.70 18.65
C GLY A 356 21.04 -23.34 18.11
N MET A 357 21.88 -22.62 18.89
CA MET A 357 23.20 -22.17 18.46
C MET A 357 24.37 -22.99 19.03
N SER A 358 24.12 -24.01 19.86
CA SER A 358 25.17 -24.83 20.50
C SER A 358 25.33 -26.25 19.93
N GLY A 359 24.65 -26.59 18.83
CA GLY A 359 24.63 -27.95 18.28
C GLY A 359 25.64 -28.25 17.15
N GLY A 360 26.71 -27.48 17.01
CA GLY A 360 27.71 -27.65 15.95
C GLY A 360 29.13 -27.77 16.50
N GLY A 361 29.43 -28.88 17.15
CA GLY A 361 30.76 -29.17 17.67
C GLY A 361 30.87 -30.63 18.10
N GLY A 362 31.18 -31.49 17.13
CA GLY A 362 31.52 -32.90 17.31
C GLY A 362 32.35 -33.36 16.13
#